data_AF-A0A1H2YNA0-F1
#
_entry.id   AF-A0A1H2YNA0-F1
#
_cell.length_a   1.000
_cell.length_b   1.000
_cell.length_c   1.000
_cell.angle_alpha   90.00
_cell.angle_beta   90.00
_cell.angle_gamma   90.00
#
_symmetry.space_group_name_H-M   'P 1'
#
loop_
_entity.id
_entity.type
_entity.pdbx_description
1 polymer ?
#
loop_
_entity_poly.entity_id
_entity_poly.type
_entity_poly.pdbx_seq_one_letter_code
_entity_poly.pdbx_strand_id
1 'polypeptide(L)'
;MTFSGEFETHLTVSEKGAAEFAAEHGLKFTHIVLDRGDSVSQPMLTYTGHGTLDEQRALAYRWVEAVRRAGMVDYRVKIEAAPWNEGVPQTDAAAADDPPQRYFEHHVKLRLPDADVARLITLTELVMPYGARLSRNARRRTSDGEERFVTQRCHRVGRPTARARLDELIAALSEYEVLEVEEEYVVHDTSLGLDQGWLTARDGHVPQPAEEPDSEYPRTYRPLPAGDGVKQLQVFDPSMKHFVRAFRAGEPEFADAEQGERWRAARRAAMDHVLAVVAASSAAKNLVVRGSITMSAWFGDAAREPGDVDFIVLPLKPFHRHPQGVLDVVVDAVKASPGAGVLAERVVREGIWTYERVPGQRLVFPFEVPGLPPGIVQLDFVFGERLQVPPAELELRPGTVMLAATRELSLAWKLLWLETDMYPQGKDLYDAVLLAEATPISRDLVVEVLRPELGREAESFTAESVLAWDVDWPNFVDEYPSVTGDVAHWQHRLALALRSSFE
;
A
#
# COMPACT_ATOMS: atom_id res chain seq x y z
N MET A 1 -25.29 1.45 -33.22
CA MET A 1 -26.03 2.61 -32.67
C MET A 1 -25.29 3.86 -33.07
N THR A 2 -26.01 4.83 -33.62
CA THR A 2 -25.52 6.18 -33.89
C THR A 2 -25.85 7.06 -32.69
N PHE A 3 -24.85 7.81 -32.20
CA PHE A 3 -25.06 8.83 -31.16
C PHE A 3 -24.90 10.21 -31.78
N SER A 4 -25.80 11.13 -31.43
CA SER A 4 -25.79 12.51 -31.93
C SER A 4 -26.32 13.49 -30.89
N GLY A 5 -25.70 14.67 -30.87
CA GLY A 5 -26.01 15.75 -29.93
C GLY A 5 -24.75 16.37 -29.35
N GLU A 6 -24.78 16.68 -28.06
CA GLU A 6 -23.71 17.35 -27.32
C GLU A 6 -22.76 16.35 -26.66
N PHE A 7 -21.46 16.60 -26.75
CA PHE A 7 -20.43 15.73 -26.17
C PHE A 7 -19.42 16.54 -25.37
N GLU A 8 -18.92 15.95 -24.29
CA GLU A 8 -17.67 16.33 -23.64
C GLU A 8 -16.62 15.25 -23.97
N THR A 9 -15.36 15.64 -24.16
CA THR A 9 -14.28 14.69 -24.45
C THR A 9 -13.09 14.98 -23.57
N HIS A 10 -12.58 13.94 -22.92
CA HIS A 10 -11.42 13.97 -22.03
C HIS A 10 -10.28 13.16 -22.63
N LEU A 11 -9.11 13.79 -22.73
CA LEU A 11 -7.84 13.11 -23.04
C LEU A 11 -7.01 13.05 -21.77
N THR A 12 -6.80 11.85 -21.22
CA THR A 12 -5.89 11.64 -20.08
C THR A 12 -4.46 11.54 -20.59
N VAL A 13 -3.57 12.37 -20.05
CA VAL A 13 -2.20 12.56 -20.54
C VAL A 13 -1.18 12.57 -19.41
N SER A 14 0.10 12.47 -19.73
CA SER A 14 1.19 12.71 -18.78
C SER A 14 1.11 14.13 -18.20
N GLU A 15 1.28 14.26 -16.88
CA GLU A 15 1.08 15.53 -16.15
C GLU A 15 1.98 16.67 -16.64
N LYS A 16 3.25 16.36 -16.93
CA LYS A 16 4.25 17.36 -17.31
C LYS A 16 3.87 18.08 -18.60
N GLY A 17 3.61 19.38 -18.50
CA GLY A 17 3.28 20.25 -19.64
C GLY A 17 1.79 20.27 -20.02
N ALA A 18 0.94 19.49 -19.35
CA ALA A 18 -0.47 19.37 -19.72
C ALA A 18 -1.26 20.65 -19.45
N ALA A 19 -1.02 21.31 -18.31
CA ALA A 19 -1.71 22.56 -17.96
C ALA A 19 -1.34 23.70 -18.92
N GLU A 20 -0.06 23.82 -19.29
CA GLU A 20 0.42 24.81 -20.26
C GLU A 20 -0.15 24.54 -21.65
N PHE A 21 -0.13 23.28 -22.09
CA PHE A 21 -0.70 22.88 -23.38
C PHE A 21 -2.20 23.22 -23.45
N ALA A 22 -2.95 22.94 -22.37
CA ALA A 22 -4.36 23.26 -22.30
C ALA A 22 -4.62 24.77 -22.45
N ALA A 23 -3.86 25.59 -21.73
CA ALA A 23 -3.98 27.05 -21.78
C ALA A 23 -3.65 27.61 -23.18
N GLU A 24 -2.60 27.10 -23.84
CA GLU A 24 -2.19 27.50 -25.19
C GLU A 24 -3.27 27.19 -26.24
N HIS A 25 -3.97 26.06 -26.08
CA HIS A 25 -4.91 25.54 -27.07
C HIS A 25 -6.39 25.80 -26.73
N GLY A 26 -6.67 26.52 -25.63
CA GLY A 26 -8.03 26.83 -25.19
C GLY A 26 -8.81 25.63 -24.68
N LEU A 27 -8.12 24.61 -24.15
CA LEU A 27 -8.72 23.43 -23.54
C LEU A 27 -8.86 23.62 -22.02
N LYS A 28 -9.86 22.97 -21.42
CA LYS A 28 -10.00 22.91 -19.96
C LYS A 28 -9.04 21.86 -19.42
N PHE A 29 -8.14 22.24 -18.50
CA PHE A 29 -7.34 21.28 -17.75
C PHE A 29 -8.06 20.90 -16.45
N THR A 30 -8.08 19.62 -16.12
CA THR A 30 -8.55 19.14 -14.81
C THR A 30 -7.68 17.96 -14.40
N HIS A 31 -7.23 17.96 -13.15
CA HIS A 31 -6.45 16.87 -12.58
C HIS A 31 -7.24 16.26 -11.44
N ILE A 32 -7.66 15.01 -11.63
CA ILE A 32 -8.33 14.23 -10.60
C ILE A 32 -7.37 13.16 -10.12
N VAL A 33 -7.26 13.01 -8.82
CA VAL A 33 -6.57 11.89 -8.19
C VAL A 33 -7.62 10.99 -7.57
N LEU A 34 -7.72 9.76 -8.05
CA LEU A 34 -8.62 8.75 -7.50
C LEU A 34 -8.18 8.38 -6.09
N ASP A 35 -9.12 7.97 -5.26
CA ASP A 35 -8.84 7.54 -3.90
C ASP A 35 -8.05 6.22 -3.85
N ARG A 36 -8.21 5.34 -4.85
CA ARG A 36 -7.41 4.12 -5.06
C ARG A 36 -7.41 3.67 -6.53
N GLY A 37 -6.69 2.60 -6.83
CA GLY A 37 -6.63 1.95 -8.14
C GLY A 37 -5.22 1.97 -8.73
N ASP A 38 -5.00 1.20 -9.79
CA ASP A 38 -3.67 1.03 -10.39
C ASP A 38 -3.17 2.31 -11.10
N SER A 39 -4.07 3.23 -11.45
CA SER A 39 -3.75 4.51 -12.11
C SER A 39 -4.54 5.66 -11.49
N VAL A 40 -4.09 6.10 -10.32
CA VAL A 40 -4.80 7.10 -9.51
C VAL A 40 -4.72 8.52 -10.07
N SER A 41 -3.62 8.90 -10.71
CA SER A 41 -3.43 10.27 -11.22
C SER A 41 -3.99 10.42 -12.63
N GLN A 42 -4.98 11.30 -12.81
CA GLN A 42 -5.63 11.54 -14.09
C GLN A 42 -5.60 13.03 -14.48
N PRO A 43 -4.47 13.51 -15.06
CA PRO A 43 -4.41 14.80 -15.72
C PRO A 43 -5.19 14.72 -17.05
N MET A 44 -6.22 15.55 -17.19
CA MET A 44 -7.14 15.51 -18.33
C MET A 44 -7.23 16.85 -19.05
N LEU A 45 -7.18 16.77 -20.38
CA LEU A 45 -7.52 17.85 -21.30
C LEU A 45 -8.95 17.66 -21.78
N THR A 46 -9.80 18.66 -21.56
CA THR A 46 -11.23 18.59 -21.84
C THR A 46 -11.67 19.64 -22.85
N TYR A 47 -12.55 19.24 -23.76
CA TYR A 47 -13.29 20.15 -24.65
C TYR A 47 -14.69 19.61 -24.91
N THR A 48 -15.59 20.50 -25.33
CA THR A 48 -16.96 20.16 -25.71
C THR A 48 -17.13 20.21 -27.24
N GLY A 49 -18.09 19.45 -27.75
CA GLY A 49 -18.41 19.37 -29.17
C GLY A 49 -19.87 19.04 -29.42
N HIS A 50 -20.33 19.25 -30.66
CA HIS A 50 -21.66 18.88 -31.11
C HIS A 50 -21.58 18.16 -32.45
N GLY A 51 -22.49 17.22 -32.71
CA GLY A 51 -22.56 16.48 -33.98
C GLY A 51 -22.79 15.00 -33.77
N THR A 52 -22.07 14.15 -34.49
CA THR A 52 -22.11 12.69 -34.39
C THR A 52 -20.90 12.13 -33.64
N LEU A 53 -21.04 10.93 -33.08
CA LEU A 53 -19.91 10.24 -32.41
C LEU A 53 -18.68 10.06 -33.33
N ASP A 54 -18.89 9.77 -34.62
CA ASP A 54 -17.78 9.59 -35.55
C ASP A 54 -16.99 10.90 -35.79
N GLU A 55 -17.68 12.04 -35.83
CA GLU A 55 -17.05 13.37 -35.90
C GLU A 55 -16.27 13.67 -34.62
N GLN A 56 -16.83 13.36 -33.44
CA GLN A 56 -16.14 13.55 -32.15
C GLN A 56 -14.91 12.66 -32.04
N ARG A 57 -14.99 11.40 -32.46
CA ARG A 57 -13.82 10.50 -32.51
C ARG A 57 -12.74 11.04 -33.42
N ALA A 58 -13.10 11.51 -34.62
CA ALA A 58 -12.14 12.11 -35.54
C ALA A 58 -11.48 13.37 -34.94
N LEU A 59 -12.21 14.20 -34.19
CA LEU A 59 -11.65 15.34 -33.48
C LEU A 59 -10.73 14.91 -32.32
N ALA A 60 -11.13 13.91 -31.54
CA ALA A 60 -10.32 13.38 -30.44
C ALA A 60 -8.97 12.86 -30.93
N TYR A 61 -8.94 12.12 -32.05
CA TYR A 61 -7.67 11.64 -32.61
C TYR A 61 -6.76 12.78 -33.12
N ARG A 62 -7.32 13.90 -33.62
CA ARG A 62 -6.50 15.08 -33.95
C ARG A 62 -5.83 15.67 -32.71
N TRP A 63 -6.54 15.70 -31.58
CA TRP A 63 -5.96 16.15 -30.31
C TRP A 63 -4.91 15.18 -29.77
N VAL A 64 -5.14 13.87 -29.87
CA VAL A 64 -4.13 12.86 -29.52
C VAL A 64 -2.83 13.08 -30.31
N GLU A 65 -2.93 13.32 -31.63
CA GLU A 65 -1.76 13.64 -32.45
C GLU A 65 -1.07 14.95 -32.06
N ALA A 66 -1.83 15.96 -31.63
CA ALA A 66 -1.26 17.23 -31.15
C ALA A 66 -0.51 17.05 -29.81
N VAL A 67 -1.11 16.33 -28.87
CA VAL A 67 -0.51 15.99 -27.56
C VAL A 67 0.78 15.19 -27.74
N ARG A 68 0.77 14.16 -28.60
CA ARG A 68 1.96 13.38 -28.92
C ARG A 68 3.07 14.22 -29.56
N ARG A 69 2.72 15.15 -30.46
CA ARG A 69 3.69 16.09 -31.06
C ARG A 69 4.29 17.05 -30.04
N ALA A 70 3.56 17.38 -28.98
CA ALA A 70 4.07 18.16 -27.85
C ALA A 70 4.93 17.32 -26.89
N GLY A 71 5.14 16.03 -27.16
CA GLY A 71 5.99 15.15 -26.36
C GLY A 71 5.33 14.55 -25.12
N MET A 72 4.00 14.69 -24.99
CA MET A 72 3.23 14.06 -23.92
C MET A 72 2.80 12.64 -24.30
N VAL A 73 2.62 11.80 -23.28
CA VAL A 73 2.02 10.46 -23.43
C VAL A 73 0.50 10.59 -23.31
N ASP A 74 -0.25 9.98 -24.22
CA ASP A 74 -1.70 9.81 -24.12
C ASP A 74 -2.04 8.43 -23.53
N TYR A 75 -2.86 8.41 -22.49
CA TYR A 75 -3.26 7.18 -21.79
C TYR A 75 -4.69 6.77 -22.11
N ARG A 76 -5.60 7.73 -22.33
CA ARG A 76 -7.04 7.49 -22.54
C ARG A 76 -7.69 8.58 -23.36
N VAL A 77 -8.63 8.20 -24.19
CA VAL A 77 -9.65 9.09 -24.76
C VAL A 77 -11.00 8.60 -24.25
N LYS A 78 -11.74 9.49 -23.57
CA LYS A 78 -13.13 9.26 -23.14
C LYS A 78 -14.03 10.29 -23.82
N ILE A 79 -15.08 9.84 -24.50
CA ILE A 79 -16.10 10.68 -25.12
C ILE A 79 -17.42 10.40 -24.41
N GLU A 80 -17.98 11.45 -23.85
CA GLU A 80 -19.19 11.46 -23.05
C GLU A 80 -20.29 12.20 -23.79
N ALA A 81 -21.43 11.54 -23.94
CA ALA A 81 -22.62 12.12 -24.54
C ALA A 81 -23.52 12.70 -23.44
N ALA A 82 -24.12 13.85 -23.70
CA ALA A 82 -25.18 14.36 -22.83
C ALA A 82 -26.32 13.32 -22.73
N PRO A 83 -27.00 13.20 -21.57
CA PRO A 83 -27.89 12.07 -21.29
C PRO A 83 -29.20 12.14 -22.09
N TRP A 84 -29.48 13.28 -22.73
CA TRP A 84 -30.59 13.48 -23.67
C TRP A 84 -30.23 13.27 -25.13
N ASN A 85 -28.96 12.93 -25.45
CA ASN A 85 -28.56 12.68 -26.82
C ASN A 85 -29.30 11.48 -27.43
N GLU A 86 -29.46 11.54 -28.75
CA GLU A 86 -29.92 10.38 -29.51
C GLU A 86 -28.95 9.21 -29.35
N GLY A 87 -29.47 8.01 -29.19
CA GLY A 87 -28.69 6.78 -28.99
C GLY A 87 -28.42 6.41 -27.54
N VAL A 88 -28.58 7.34 -26.57
CA VAL A 88 -28.42 7.04 -25.13
C VAL A 88 -29.55 6.10 -24.66
N PRO A 89 -29.24 4.97 -23.98
CA PRO A 89 -30.23 3.96 -23.64
C PRO A 89 -31.27 4.47 -22.62
N GLN A 90 -32.55 4.33 -22.96
CA GLN A 90 -33.67 4.75 -22.10
C GLN A 90 -34.21 3.62 -21.19
N THR A 91 -33.71 2.39 -21.33
CA THR A 91 -34.13 1.23 -20.53
C THR A 91 -32.94 0.34 -20.18
N ASP A 92 -33.02 -0.38 -19.07
CA ASP A 92 -31.96 -1.31 -18.64
C ASP A 92 -31.73 -2.43 -19.66
N ALA A 93 -32.79 -2.92 -20.31
CA ALA A 93 -32.68 -3.93 -21.36
C ALA A 93 -31.85 -3.42 -22.55
N ALA A 94 -32.03 -2.16 -22.96
CA ALA A 94 -31.24 -1.57 -24.04
C ALA A 94 -29.76 -1.37 -23.65
N ALA A 95 -29.48 -1.10 -22.37
CA ALA A 95 -28.12 -0.94 -21.85
C ALA A 95 -27.43 -2.28 -21.52
N ALA A 96 -28.19 -3.36 -21.32
CA ALA A 96 -27.64 -4.67 -20.97
C ALA A 96 -26.78 -5.26 -22.10
N ASP A 97 -27.16 -4.98 -23.36
CA ASP A 97 -26.47 -5.45 -24.56
C ASP A 97 -25.32 -4.52 -25.01
N ASP A 98 -25.14 -3.37 -24.33
CA ASP A 98 -24.08 -2.42 -24.66
C ASP A 98 -22.69 -2.95 -24.24
N PRO A 99 -21.61 -2.60 -24.98
CA PRO A 99 -20.25 -2.94 -24.59
C PRO A 99 -19.92 -2.42 -23.18
N PRO A 100 -19.05 -3.10 -22.41
CA PRO A 100 -18.72 -2.70 -21.05
C PRO A 100 -18.07 -1.30 -20.95
N GLN A 101 -17.54 -0.77 -22.06
CA GLN A 101 -17.01 0.59 -22.19
C GLN A 101 -18.09 1.67 -22.12
N ARG A 102 -19.37 1.29 -22.14
CA ARG A 102 -20.49 2.24 -22.08
C ARG A 102 -21.21 2.14 -20.75
N TYR A 103 -21.40 3.28 -20.13
CA TYR A 103 -22.00 3.40 -18.82
C TYR A 103 -22.41 4.84 -18.56
N PHE A 104 -23.34 5.03 -17.64
CA PHE A 104 -23.61 6.37 -17.10
C PHE A 104 -22.54 6.73 -16.07
N GLU A 105 -22.01 7.94 -16.16
CA GLU A 105 -21.10 8.54 -15.18
C GLU A 105 -21.76 9.79 -14.61
N HIS A 106 -21.70 9.95 -13.29
CA HIS A 106 -22.18 11.14 -12.61
C HIS A 106 -21.04 11.77 -11.82
N HIS A 107 -20.93 13.09 -11.87
CA HIS A 107 -20.01 13.87 -11.06
C HIS A 107 -20.79 14.82 -10.16
N VAL A 108 -20.72 14.63 -8.86
CA VAL A 108 -21.29 15.53 -7.86
C VAL A 108 -20.17 16.36 -7.28
N LYS A 109 -20.16 17.66 -7.57
CA LYS A 109 -19.18 18.61 -7.04
C LYS A 109 -19.63 19.12 -5.68
N LEU A 110 -18.81 18.91 -4.66
CA LEU A 110 -19.07 19.33 -3.28
C LEU A 110 -18.15 20.48 -2.89
N ARG A 111 -18.67 21.43 -2.09
CA ARG A 111 -17.84 22.34 -1.29
C ARG A 111 -17.67 21.78 0.11
N LEU A 112 -16.43 21.73 0.57
CA LEU A 112 -16.04 21.26 1.89
C LEU A 112 -15.32 22.40 2.63
N PRO A 113 -16.02 23.20 3.46
CA PRO A 113 -15.44 24.32 4.21
C PRO A 113 -14.30 23.90 5.12
N ASP A 114 -14.48 22.75 5.78
CA ASP A 114 -13.51 22.12 6.68
C ASP A 114 -13.24 20.69 6.19
N ALA A 115 -12.38 20.56 5.18
CA ALA A 115 -11.95 19.26 4.65
C ALA A 115 -10.95 18.57 5.60
N ASP A 116 -11.28 18.48 6.89
CA ASP A 116 -10.50 17.68 7.82
C ASP A 116 -10.61 16.19 7.52
N VAL A 117 -9.64 15.43 8.04
CA VAL A 117 -9.52 13.99 7.77
C VAL A 117 -10.81 13.25 8.13
N ALA A 118 -11.36 13.51 9.32
CA ALA A 118 -12.55 12.83 9.82
C ALA A 118 -13.77 13.07 8.93
N ARG A 119 -13.92 14.30 8.41
CA ARG A 119 -15.00 14.65 7.48
C ARG A 119 -14.83 13.98 6.13
N LEU A 120 -13.62 13.95 5.58
CA LEU A 120 -13.33 13.27 4.30
C LEU A 120 -13.57 11.77 4.39
N ILE A 121 -13.20 11.17 5.52
CA ILE A 121 -13.48 9.77 5.86
C ILE A 121 -14.99 9.50 5.87
N THR A 122 -15.72 10.27 6.67
CA THR A 122 -17.17 10.12 6.83
C THR A 122 -17.86 10.23 5.47
N LEU A 123 -17.42 11.17 4.64
CA LEU A 123 -17.94 11.38 3.29
C LEU A 123 -17.63 10.19 2.37
N THR A 124 -16.42 9.63 2.41
CA THR A 124 -16.06 8.43 1.63
C THR A 124 -16.94 7.23 2.01
N GLU A 125 -17.10 6.96 3.31
CA GLU A 125 -17.94 5.86 3.82
C GLU A 125 -19.41 6.06 3.44
N LEU A 126 -19.90 7.30 3.49
CA LEU A 126 -21.27 7.66 3.12
C LEU A 126 -21.59 7.36 1.65
N VAL A 127 -20.67 7.63 0.72
CA VAL A 127 -20.93 7.52 -0.73
C VAL A 127 -20.67 6.12 -1.29
N MET A 128 -19.85 5.32 -0.63
CA MET A 128 -19.46 3.98 -1.08
C MET A 128 -20.64 3.02 -1.34
N PRO A 129 -21.68 2.93 -0.47
CA PRO A 129 -22.84 2.06 -0.70
C PRO A 129 -23.60 2.37 -1.99
N TYR A 130 -23.47 3.60 -2.51
CA TYR A 130 -24.12 4.06 -3.74
C TYR A 130 -23.26 3.81 -4.99
N GLY A 131 -22.15 3.06 -4.88
CA GLY A 131 -21.24 2.83 -6.01
C GLY A 131 -20.51 4.10 -6.45
N ALA A 132 -20.30 5.03 -5.51
CA ALA A 132 -19.61 6.29 -5.74
C ALA A 132 -18.32 6.38 -4.91
N ARG A 133 -17.39 7.23 -5.34
CA ARG A 133 -16.08 7.44 -4.69
C ARG A 133 -15.76 8.94 -4.66
N LEU A 134 -15.15 9.39 -3.56
CA LEU A 134 -14.68 10.76 -3.38
C LEU A 134 -13.28 10.92 -4.00
N SER A 135 -13.01 12.05 -4.65
CA SER A 135 -11.67 12.38 -5.16
C SER A 135 -10.67 12.62 -4.02
N ARG A 136 -9.44 12.10 -4.18
CA ARG A 136 -8.34 12.23 -3.22
C ARG A 136 -7.83 13.66 -3.10
N ASN A 137 -7.75 14.37 -4.22
CA ASN A 137 -7.33 15.76 -4.25
C ASN A 137 -8.54 16.72 -4.24
N ALA A 138 -8.30 17.92 -3.72
CA ALA A 138 -9.14 19.07 -4.01
C ALA A 138 -8.91 19.48 -5.47
N ARG A 139 -9.98 19.55 -6.26
CA ARG A 139 -9.91 20.09 -7.63
C ARG A 139 -9.59 21.58 -7.60
N ARG A 140 -10.13 22.28 -6.60
CA ARG A 140 -9.89 23.70 -6.37
C ARG A 140 -9.87 23.98 -4.87
N ARG A 141 -8.98 24.86 -4.44
CA ARG A 141 -8.95 25.42 -3.09
C ARG A 141 -9.38 26.88 -3.18
N THR A 142 -10.33 27.29 -2.35
CA THR A 142 -10.83 28.67 -2.26
C THR A 142 -10.72 29.16 -0.82
N SER A 143 -11.09 30.42 -0.56
CA SER A 143 -11.22 30.94 0.82
C SER A 143 -12.30 30.22 1.63
N ASP A 144 -13.25 29.58 0.93
CA ASP A 144 -14.46 29.02 1.51
C ASP A 144 -14.39 27.48 1.61
N GLY A 145 -13.22 26.88 1.35
CA GLY A 145 -12.96 25.46 1.49
C GLY A 145 -12.33 24.77 0.26
N GLU A 146 -12.44 23.45 0.25
CA GLU A 146 -12.04 22.60 -0.87
C GLU A 146 -13.24 22.24 -1.76
N GLU A 147 -13.05 22.24 -3.07
CA GLU A 147 -13.99 21.64 -4.02
C GLU A 147 -13.52 20.23 -4.38
N ARG A 148 -14.35 19.22 -4.14
CA ARG A 148 -14.07 17.81 -4.44
C ARG A 148 -15.18 17.17 -5.24
N PHE A 149 -14.85 16.11 -5.97
CA PHE A 149 -15.84 15.35 -6.73
C PHE A 149 -16.18 14.05 -6.03
N VAL A 150 -17.47 13.72 -6.03
CA VAL A 150 -17.96 12.36 -5.83
C VAL A 150 -18.37 11.83 -7.19
N THR A 151 -17.71 10.78 -7.66
CA THR A 151 -17.98 10.17 -8.97
C THR A 151 -18.69 8.83 -8.80
N GLN A 152 -19.80 8.64 -9.50
CA GLN A 152 -20.59 7.41 -9.51
C GLN A 152 -20.62 6.84 -10.93
N ARG A 153 -20.48 5.52 -11.09
CA ARG A 153 -20.67 4.85 -12.38
C ARG A 153 -21.77 3.81 -12.33
N CYS A 154 -22.61 3.86 -13.36
CA CYS A 154 -23.80 3.03 -13.50
C CYS A 154 -23.70 2.21 -14.80
N HIS A 155 -23.19 0.99 -14.68
CA HIS A 155 -23.08 0.04 -15.79
C HIS A 155 -24.40 -0.69 -16.05
N ARG A 156 -24.66 -1.01 -17.33
CA ARG A 156 -25.76 -1.87 -17.79
C ARG A 156 -27.16 -1.44 -17.31
N VAL A 157 -27.38 -0.14 -17.18
CA VAL A 157 -28.67 0.43 -16.82
C VAL A 157 -29.04 1.54 -17.78
N GLY A 158 -30.33 1.74 -18.01
CA GLY A 158 -30.84 2.85 -18.78
C GLY A 158 -30.89 4.14 -17.95
N ARG A 159 -31.09 5.26 -18.65
CA ARG A 159 -31.12 6.60 -18.04
C ARG A 159 -32.04 6.72 -16.82
N PRO A 160 -33.29 6.21 -16.80
CA PRO A 160 -34.16 6.35 -15.63
C PRO A 160 -33.59 5.68 -14.38
N THR A 161 -33.00 4.50 -14.51
CA THR A 161 -32.38 3.77 -13.39
C THR A 161 -31.09 4.44 -12.93
N ALA A 162 -30.25 4.90 -13.85
CA ALA A 162 -29.05 5.68 -13.52
C ALA A 162 -29.42 6.96 -12.74
N ARG A 163 -30.45 7.68 -13.20
CA ARG A 163 -30.96 8.88 -12.53
C ARG A 163 -31.49 8.58 -11.13
N ALA A 164 -32.26 7.51 -10.94
CA ALA A 164 -32.74 7.12 -9.61
C ALA A 164 -31.58 6.86 -8.63
N ARG A 165 -30.50 6.19 -9.08
CA ARG A 165 -29.30 5.96 -8.26
C ARG A 165 -28.54 7.25 -7.93
N LEU A 166 -28.55 8.23 -8.83
CA LEU A 166 -28.00 9.55 -8.57
C LEU A 166 -28.84 10.31 -7.54
N ASP A 167 -30.17 10.26 -7.66
CA ASP A 167 -31.08 10.91 -6.72
C ASP A 167 -30.90 10.33 -5.29
N GLU A 168 -30.69 9.01 -5.17
CA GLU A 168 -30.34 8.35 -3.90
C GLU A 168 -29.00 8.83 -3.33
N LEU A 169 -27.97 8.98 -4.17
CA LEU A 169 -26.67 9.52 -3.76
C LEU A 169 -26.78 10.99 -3.31
N ILE A 170 -27.50 11.83 -4.06
CA ILE A 170 -27.71 13.24 -3.70
C ILE A 170 -28.49 13.35 -2.38
N ALA A 171 -29.47 12.48 -2.16
CA ALA A 171 -30.20 12.43 -0.90
C ALA A 171 -29.30 12.07 0.29
N ALA A 172 -28.37 11.13 0.11
CA ALA A 172 -27.37 10.80 1.14
C ALA A 172 -26.42 11.98 1.43
N LEU A 173 -26.13 12.78 0.41
CA LEU A 173 -25.26 13.97 0.50
C LEU A 173 -25.98 15.23 1.01
N SER A 174 -27.19 15.13 1.56
CA SER A 174 -28.00 16.30 1.94
C SER A 174 -27.36 17.24 2.96
N GLU A 175 -26.38 16.76 3.74
CA GLU A 175 -25.62 17.56 4.71
C GLU A 175 -24.42 18.29 4.10
N TYR A 176 -24.14 18.10 2.81
CA TYR A 176 -23.03 18.69 2.08
C TYR A 176 -23.54 19.70 1.05
N GLU A 177 -22.78 20.78 0.84
CA GLU A 177 -23.12 21.76 -0.19
C GLU A 177 -22.75 21.21 -1.57
N VAL A 178 -23.75 20.82 -2.34
CA VAL A 178 -23.61 20.42 -3.75
C VAL A 178 -23.58 21.67 -4.62
N LEU A 179 -22.46 21.88 -5.31
CA LEU A 179 -22.26 23.03 -6.22
C LEU A 179 -22.77 22.76 -7.62
N GLU A 180 -22.57 21.54 -8.10
CA GLU A 180 -22.85 21.15 -9.48
C GLU A 180 -23.03 19.64 -9.56
N VAL A 181 -23.92 19.20 -10.45
CA VAL A 181 -24.14 17.78 -10.75
C VAL A 181 -24.10 17.64 -12.27
N GLU A 182 -23.19 16.80 -12.74
CA GLU A 182 -23.05 16.42 -14.13
C GLU A 182 -23.51 14.98 -14.31
N GLU A 183 -24.28 14.72 -15.38
CA GLU A 183 -24.77 13.41 -15.77
C GLU A 183 -24.38 13.17 -17.21
N GLU A 184 -23.68 12.08 -17.50
CA GLU A 184 -23.18 11.80 -18.83
C GLU A 184 -23.26 10.31 -19.16
N TYR A 185 -23.29 9.99 -20.45
CA TYR A 185 -23.20 8.61 -20.94
C TYR A 185 -21.90 8.43 -21.71
N VAL A 186 -20.99 7.60 -21.19
CA VAL A 186 -19.74 7.28 -21.86
C VAL A 186 -20.05 6.44 -23.09
N VAL A 187 -19.74 6.97 -24.27
CA VAL A 187 -20.02 6.29 -25.56
C VAL A 187 -18.76 5.74 -26.22
N HIS A 188 -17.59 6.25 -25.81
CA HIS A 188 -16.29 5.78 -26.25
C HIS A 188 -15.27 5.92 -25.13
N ASP A 189 -14.51 4.85 -24.88
CA ASP A 189 -13.41 4.82 -23.94
C ASP A 189 -12.33 3.86 -24.44
N THR A 190 -11.11 4.36 -24.63
CA THR A 190 -10.00 3.57 -25.15
C THR A 190 -9.28 2.75 -24.09
N SER A 191 -9.47 3.03 -22.80
CA SER A 191 -8.68 2.41 -21.73
C SER A 191 -9.44 2.33 -20.40
N LEU A 192 -10.45 1.47 -20.34
CA LEU A 192 -11.15 1.10 -19.10
C LEU A 192 -10.20 0.59 -18.00
N GLY A 193 -9.07 -0.02 -18.38
CA GLY A 193 -8.09 -0.60 -17.45
C GLY A 193 -7.46 0.42 -16.51
N LEU A 194 -7.48 1.71 -16.84
CA LEU A 194 -7.02 2.77 -15.93
C LEU A 194 -7.87 2.88 -14.66
N ASP A 195 -9.08 2.32 -14.65
CA ASP A 195 -9.97 2.32 -13.50
C ASP A 195 -9.88 1.01 -12.69
N GLN A 196 -8.93 0.11 -13.04
CA GLN A 196 -8.74 -1.16 -12.36
C GLN A 196 -8.42 -0.95 -10.87
N GLY A 197 -9.15 -1.63 -10.00
CA GLY A 197 -9.04 -1.49 -8.55
C GLY A 197 -9.71 -0.24 -7.95
N TRP A 198 -10.34 0.62 -8.76
CA TRP A 198 -10.99 1.84 -8.24
C TRP A 198 -12.38 1.57 -7.65
N LEU A 199 -13.37 1.20 -8.48
CA LEU A 199 -14.76 1.02 -8.02
C LEU A 199 -14.98 -0.32 -7.31
N THR A 200 -14.47 -1.40 -7.88
CA THR A 200 -14.44 -2.72 -7.25
C THR A 200 -13.10 -2.89 -6.54
N ALA A 201 -13.13 -3.29 -5.27
CA ALA A 201 -11.92 -3.75 -4.60
C ALA A 201 -11.30 -4.89 -5.41
N ARG A 202 -9.96 -5.05 -5.35
CA ARG A 202 -9.30 -6.20 -5.97
C ARG A 202 -10.01 -7.49 -5.52
N ASP A 203 -10.26 -8.40 -6.46
CA ASP A 203 -10.71 -9.75 -6.12
C ASP A 203 -9.76 -10.31 -5.06
N GLY A 204 -10.33 -10.74 -3.94
CA GLY A 204 -9.60 -11.03 -2.71
C GLY A 204 -8.44 -11.98 -2.96
N HIS A 205 -7.31 -11.69 -2.32
CA HIS A 205 -6.21 -12.63 -2.13
C HIS A 205 -6.80 -14.00 -1.76
N VAL A 206 -6.55 -15.02 -2.59
CA VAL A 206 -6.89 -16.40 -2.23
C VAL A 206 -5.69 -16.96 -1.48
N PRO A 207 -5.79 -17.22 -0.17
CA PRO A 207 -4.67 -17.74 0.59
C PRO A 207 -4.22 -19.08 0.02
N GLN A 208 -2.93 -19.24 -0.21
CA GLN A 208 -2.37 -20.47 -0.78
C GLN A 208 -1.69 -21.29 0.32
N PRO A 209 -2.03 -22.59 0.45
CA PRO A 209 -1.31 -23.49 1.34
C PRO A 209 0.19 -23.50 1.03
N ALA A 210 1.02 -23.68 2.06
CA ALA A 210 2.43 -23.91 1.88
C ALA A 210 2.66 -25.24 1.14
N GLU A 211 3.57 -25.20 0.16
CA GLU A 211 3.93 -26.36 -0.68
C GLU A 211 5.35 -26.84 -0.34
N GLU A 212 5.70 -28.06 -0.75
CA GLU A 212 7.10 -28.49 -0.65
C GLU A 212 7.98 -27.64 -1.59
N PRO A 213 9.09 -27.05 -1.10
CA PRO A 213 9.95 -26.22 -1.93
C PRO A 213 10.62 -27.00 -3.06
N ASP A 214 10.57 -26.45 -4.27
CA ASP A 214 11.43 -26.80 -5.39
C ASP A 214 12.54 -25.75 -5.60
N SER A 215 13.23 -25.79 -6.75
CA SER A 215 14.31 -24.86 -7.08
C SER A 215 13.85 -23.42 -7.37
N GLU A 216 12.55 -23.16 -7.50
CA GLU A 216 11.98 -21.84 -7.75
C GLU A 216 11.77 -21.03 -6.47
N TYR A 217 11.75 -21.69 -5.30
CA TYR A 217 11.64 -21.07 -3.99
C TYR A 217 13.01 -20.61 -3.45
N PRO A 218 13.04 -19.59 -2.58
CA PRO A 218 14.21 -19.26 -1.78
C PRO A 218 14.64 -20.44 -0.90
N ARG A 219 15.94 -20.63 -0.66
CA ARG A 219 16.43 -21.71 0.24
C ARG A 219 16.00 -21.54 1.70
N THR A 220 15.58 -20.33 2.04
CA THR A 220 15.04 -19.92 3.34
C THR A 220 13.54 -20.17 3.47
N TYR A 221 12.83 -20.51 2.38
CA TYR A 221 11.46 -21.01 2.44
C TYR A 221 11.46 -22.42 3.01
N ARG A 222 11.09 -22.53 4.30
CA ARG A 222 11.10 -23.77 5.08
C ARG A 222 9.77 -23.94 5.80
N PRO A 223 8.70 -24.30 5.09
CA PRO A 223 7.42 -24.55 5.73
C PRO A 223 7.50 -25.78 6.64
N LEU A 224 6.62 -25.83 7.63
CA LEU A 224 6.44 -26.98 8.49
C LEU A 224 5.96 -28.17 7.63
N PRO A 225 6.40 -29.41 7.91
CA PRO A 225 5.94 -30.57 7.19
C PRO A 225 4.41 -30.66 7.21
N ALA A 226 3.79 -30.86 6.05
CA ALA A 226 2.36 -31.11 5.97
C ALA A 226 2.01 -32.41 6.71
N GLY A 227 1.03 -32.36 7.61
CA GLY A 227 0.64 -33.51 8.43
C GLY A 227 -0.62 -33.24 9.28
N ASP A 228 -1.13 -34.29 9.93
CA ASP A 228 -2.41 -34.34 10.65
C ASP A 228 -2.47 -33.32 11.82
N GLY A 229 -2.72 -32.05 11.50
CA GLY A 229 -2.97 -31.00 12.47
C GLY A 229 -2.17 -29.72 12.32
N VAL A 230 -1.32 -29.56 11.29
CA VAL A 230 -0.62 -28.29 11.01
C VAL A 230 -1.01 -27.77 9.64
N LYS A 231 -1.48 -26.53 9.58
CA LYS A 231 -1.68 -25.78 8.35
C LYS A 231 -0.76 -24.57 8.35
N GLN A 232 -0.21 -24.25 7.19
CA GLN A 232 0.61 -23.07 7.02
C GLN A 232 0.36 -22.54 5.61
N LEU A 233 0.33 -21.22 5.47
CA LEU A 233 0.18 -20.55 4.19
C LEU A 233 1.55 -20.15 3.64
N GLN A 234 1.67 -20.05 2.32
CA GLN A 234 2.78 -19.33 1.72
C GLN A 234 2.44 -17.84 1.64
N VAL A 235 3.32 -17.02 2.22
CA VAL A 235 3.12 -15.56 2.28
C VAL A 235 4.08 -14.89 1.33
N PHE A 236 3.56 -14.03 0.47
CA PHE A 236 4.37 -13.26 -0.46
C PHE A 236 5.37 -12.38 0.31
N ASP A 237 6.66 -12.48 -0.03
CA ASP A 237 7.74 -11.71 0.58
C ASP A 237 8.38 -10.81 -0.50
N PRO A 238 8.09 -9.49 -0.50
CA PRO A 238 8.67 -8.55 -1.45
C PRO A 238 10.20 -8.60 -1.50
N SER A 239 10.85 -8.93 -0.36
CA SER A 239 12.32 -8.99 -0.31
C SER A 239 12.93 -10.13 -1.12
N MET A 240 12.09 -11.08 -1.54
CA MET A 240 12.44 -12.26 -2.33
C MET A 240 12.01 -12.16 -3.80
N LYS A 241 11.58 -10.98 -4.28
CA LYS A 241 11.08 -10.80 -5.67
C LYS A 241 12.03 -11.21 -6.79
N HIS A 242 13.31 -11.42 -6.50
CA HIS A 242 14.28 -11.96 -7.45
C HIS A 242 14.14 -13.48 -7.67
N PHE A 243 13.30 -14.17 -6.88
CA PHE A 243 12.85 -15.54 -7.11
C PHE A 243 11.50 -15.55 -7.83
N VAL A 244 11.27 -16.58 -8.64
CA VAL A 244 9.97 -16.82 -9.30
C VAL A 244 8.87 -17.01 -8.25
N ARG A 245 9.16 -17.81 -7.22
CA ARG A 245 8.27 -18.04 -6.08
C ARG A 245 8.75 -17.28 -4.85
N ALA A 246 8.59 -15.95 -4.88
CA ALA A 246 8.99 -15.02 -3.84
C ALA A 246 8.14 -15.13 -2.56
N PHE A 247 8.21 -16.27 -1.88
CA PHE A 247 7.42 -16.57 -0.69
C PHE A 247 8.29 -16.84 0.54
N ARG A 248 7.73 -16.55 1.71
CA ARG A 248 8.14 -17.09 3.01
C ARG A 248 7.06 -18.01 3.56
N ALA A 249 7.40 -18.85 4.52
CA ALA A 249 6.40 -19.61 5.26
C ALA A 249 5.66 -18.67 6.23
N GLY A 250 4.33 -18.65 6.18
CA GLY A 250 3.48 -17.83 7.06
C GLY A 250 3.39 -18.36 8.49
N GLU A 251 2.58 -17.75 9.33
CA GLU A 251 2.34 -18.28 10.68
C GLU A 251 1.59 -19.62 10.63
N PRO A 252 2.06 -20.67 11.34
CA PRO A 252 1.39 -21.96 11.34
C PRO A 252 0.15 -21.97 12.27
N GLU A 253 -0.91 -22.59 11.77
CA GLU A 253 -2.11 -22.94 12.51
C GLU A 253 -2.04 -24.40 12.97
N PHE A 254 -2.28 -24.62 14.25
CA PHE A 254 -2.32 -25.96 14.85
C PHE A 254 -3.76 -26.33 15.19
N ALA A 255 -4.18 -27.53 14.80
CA ALA A 255 -5.48 -28.09 15.17
C ALA A 255 -5.57 -28.33 16.69
N ASP A 256 -4.45 -28.65 17.33
CA ASP A 256 -4.32 -28.69 18.78
C ASP A 256 -3.74 -27.37 19.31
N ALA A 257 -4.56 -26.63 20.07
CA ALA A 257 -4.17 -25.35 20.65
C ALA A 257 -3.01 -25.48 21.65
N GLU A 258 -2.92 -26.58 22.41
CA GLU A 258 -1.83 -26.78 23.38
C GLU A 258 -0.50 -27.01 22.65
N GLN A 259 -0.51 -27.82 21.59
CA GLN A 259 0.65 -28.00 20.72
C GLN A 259 1.08 -26.68 20.08
N GLY A 260 0.12 -25.88 19.60
CA GLY A 260 0.39 -24.56 19.02
C GLY A 260 1.06 -23.60 20.01
N GLU A 261 0.55 -23.51 21.24
CA GLU A 261 1.15 -22.67 22.29
C GLU A 261 2.56 -23.14 22.66
N ARG A 262 2.77 -24.45 22.78
CA ARG A 262 4.09 -25.03 23.04
C ARG A 262 5.08 -24.74 21.90
N TRP A 263 4.63 -24.79 20.65
CA TRP A 263 5.45 -24.46 19.48
C TRP A 263 5.82 -22.97 19.44
N ARG A 264 4.85 -22.07 19.66
CA ARG A 264 5.12 -20.61 19.74
C ARG A 264 6.09 -20.28 20.86
N ALA A 265 5.91 -20.88 22.04
CA ALA A 265 6.83 -20.72 23.17
C ALA A 265 8.25 -21.23 22.84
N ALA A 266 8.37 -22.36 22.12
CA ALA A 266 9.66 -22.87 21.66
C ALA A 266 10.32 -21.91 20.64
N ARG A 267 9.56 -21.37 19.69
CA ARG A 267 10.07 -20.36 18.73
C ARG A 267 10.56 -19.11 19.44
N ARG A 268 9.79 -18.58 20.40
CA ARG A 268 10.20 -17.43 21.24
C ARG A 268 11.49 -17.73 21.98
N ALA A 269 11.59 -18.87 22.65
CA ALA A 269 12.82 -19.26 23.36
C ALA A 269 14.03 -19.39 22.43
N ALA A 270 13.85 -19.94 21.22
CA ALA A 270 14.90 -20.05 20.21
C ALA A 270 15.35 -18.66 19.71
N MET A 271 14.40 -17.78 19.42
CA MET A 271 14.68 -16.40 19.00
C MET A 271 15.36 -15.59 20.10
N ASP A 272 14.86 -15.65 21.33
CA ASP A 272 15.45 -14.96 22.49
C ASP A 272 16.88 -15.47 22.77
N HIS A 273 17.11 -16.79 22.64
CA HIS A 273 18.45 -17.37 22.74
C HIS A 273 19.40 -16.83 21.67
N VAL A 274 19.00 -16.85 20.40
CA VAL A 274 19.83 -16.31 19.30
C VAL A 274 20.10 -14.82 19.51
N LEU A 275 19.08 -14.04 19.88
CA LEU A 275 19.21 -12.61 20.12
C LEU A 275 20.17 -12.31 21.29
N ALA A 276 20.08 -13.04 22.40
CA ALA A 276 20.98 -12.89 23.54
C ALA A 276 22.43 -13.24 23.17
N VAL A 277 22.65 -14.29 22.36
CA VAL A 277 23.97 -14.65 21.86
C VAL A 277 24.53 -13.55 20.94
N VAL A 278 23.71 -13.00 20.03
CA VAL A 278 24.12 -11.90 19.16
C VAL A 278 24.48 -10.67 19.98
N ALA A 279 23.67 -10.30 20.97
CA ALA A 279 23.90 -9.16 21.85
C ALA A 279 25.20 -9.29 22.67
N ALA A 280 25.54 -10.51 23.11
CA ALA A 280 26.78 -10.80 23.83
C ALA A 280 28.02 -10.91 22.91
N SER A 281 27.83 -10.99 21.59
CA SER A 281 28.92 -11.18 20.63
C SER A 281 29.67 -9.89 20.30
N SER A 282 30.86 -10.03 19.71
CA SER A 282 31.62 -8.88 19.21
C SER A 282 30.98 -8.17 18.00
N ALA A 283 29.95 -8.78 17.39
CA ALA A 283 29.18 -8.19 16.30
C ALA A 283 28.21 -7.10 16.79
N ALA A 284 27.73 -7.16 18.04
CA ALA A 284 26.67 -6.29 18.56
C ALA A 284 26.95 -4.79 18.36
N LYS A 285 28.20 -4.36 18.54
CA LYS A 285 28.62 -2.95 18.34
C LYS A 285 28.48 -2.42 16.92
N ASN A 286 28.29 -3.30 15.94
CA ASN A 286 28.12 -2.97 14.53
C ASN A 286 26.68 -3.24 14.05
N LEU A 287 25.78 -3.61 14.95
CA LEU A 287 24.39 -3.95 14.63
C LEU A 287 23.45 -2.99 15.32
N VAL A 288 22.48 -2.49 14.57
CA VAL A 288 21.33 -1.75 15.10
C VAL A 288 20.10 -2.59 14.86
N VAL A 289 19.42 -3.01 15.91
CA VAL A 289 18.17 -3.76 15.80
C VAL A 289 17.01 -2.85 15.41
N ARG A 290 16.06 -3.36 14.63
CA ARG A 290 14.84 -2.65 14.22
C ARG A 290 13.69 -3.65 14.02
N GLY A 291 12.57 -3.15 13.50
CA GLY A 291 11.48 -4.00 13.05
C GLY A 291 10.62 -4.54 14.19
N SER A 292 10.03 -5.72 13.98
CA SER A 292 8.98 -6.26 14.86
C SER A 292 9.47 -6.52 16.30
N ILE A 293 10.75 -6.87 16.48
CA ILE A 293 11.32 -7.12 17.80
C ILE A 293 11.39 -5.86 18.67
N THR A 294 11.65 -4.68 18.09
CA THR A 294 11.66 -3.41 18.83
C THR A 294 10.25 -2.98 19.19
N MET A 295 9.27 -3.25 18.31
CA MET A 295 7.85 -3.03 18.59
C MET A 295 7.39 -3.83 19.82
N SER A 296 7.75 -5.11 19.92
CA SER A 296 7.46 -5.96 21.08
C SER A 296 8.03 -5.38 22.38
N ALA A 297 9.26 -4.86 22.36
CA ALA A 297 9.86 -4.22 23.54
C ALA A 297 9.15 -2.92 23.95
N TRP A 298 8.56 -2.19 22.99
CA TRP A 298 7.89 -0.91 23.24
C TRP A 298 6.43 -1.03 23.64
N PHE A 299 5.71 -2.01 23.10
CA PHE A 299 4.25 -2.09 23.16
C PHE A 299 3.73 -3.39 23.77
N GLY A 300 4.60 -4.35 24.09
CA GLY A 300 4.21 -5.62 24.71
C GLY A 300 3.15 -6.34 23.89
N ASP A 301 2.05 -6.72 24.54
CA ASP A 301 0.92 -7.46 23.94
C ASP A 301 0.19 -6.68 22.84
N ALA A 302 0.35 -5.36 22.77
CA ALA A 302 -0.21 -4.55 21.69
C ALA A 302 0.62 -4.65 20.40
N ALA A 303 1.88 -5.10 20.45
CA ALA A 303 2.62 -5.43 19.24
C ALA A 303 2.22 -6.81 18.73
N ARG A 304 2.25 -6.98 17.41
CA ARG A 304 2.19 -8.31 16.81
C ARG A 304 3.42 -9.14 17.20
N GLU A 305 3.26 -10.45 17.27
CA GLU A 305 4.36 -11.36 17.54
C GLU A 305 5.48 -11.19 16.48
N PRO A 306 6.75 -11.04 16.89
CA PRO A 306 7.87 -10.98 15.95
C PRO A 306 8.02 -12.29 15.17
N GLY A 307 8.06 -12.21 13.84
CA GLY A 307 8.38 -13.34 12.96
C GLY A 307 9.88 -13.46 12.66
N ASP A 308 10.62 -12.38 12.84
CA ASP A 308 12.02 -12.20 12.47
C ASP A 308 12.73 -11.18 13.38
N VAL A 309 14.06 -11.13 13.26
CA VAL A 309 14.90 -10.11 13.88
C VAL A 309 15.64 -9.34 12.77
N ASP A 310 15.30 -8.07 12.63
CA ASP A 310 15.92 -7.19 11.63
C ASP A 310 17.12 -6.43 12.23
N PHE A 311 18.24 -6.42 11.51
CA PHE A 311 19.44 -5.66 11.83
C PHE A 311 19.85 -4.74 10.68
N ILE A 312 20.25 -3.53 11.04
CA ILE A 312 21.06 -2.65 10.19
C ILE A 312 22.53 -2.88 10.55
N VAL A 313 23.33 -3.19 9.55
CA VAL A 313 24.78 -3.32 9.70
C VAL A 313 25.42 -1.95 9.53
N LEU A 314 26.02 -1.43 10.60
CA LEU A 314 26.73 -0.15 10.58
C LEU A 314 27.99 -0.23 9.72
N PRO A 315 28.36 0.85 9.02
CA PRO A 315 29.60 0.89 8.24
C PRO A 315 30.83 0.59 9.11
N LEU A 316 31.63 -0.40 8.70
CA LEU A 316 32.94 -0.65 9.29
C LEU A 316 33.89 0.48 8.86
N LYS A 317 34.47 1.24 9.81
CA LYS A 317 35.48 2.29 9.54
C LYS A 317 36.65 1.73 8.67
N PRO A 318 37.36 2.57 7.89
CA PRO A 318 37.64 2.34 6.46
C PRO A 318 38.76 1.31 6.12
N PHE A 319 39.20 0.46 7.06
CA PHE A 319 40.33 -0.46 6.82
C PHE A 319 40.08 -1.93 7.20
N HIS A 320 38.85 -2.33 7.49
CA HIS A 320 38.55 -3.74 7.74
C HIS A 320 37.47 -4.31 6.81
N ARG A 321 37.77 -5.53 6.36
CA ARG A 321 37.22 -6.30 5.24
C ARG A 321 35.70 -6.44 5.27
N HIS A 322 35.14 -6.58 4.06
CA HIS A 322 33.79 -7.01 3.66
C HIS A 322 32.71 -7.05 4.76
N PRO A 323 31.56 -6.38 4.56
CA PRO A 323 30.39 -6.45 5.46
C PRO A 323 29.94 -7.89 5.80
N GLN A 324 30.29 -8.87 4.97
CA GLN A 324 30.04 -10.30 5.21
C GLN A 324 30.69 -10.84 6.49
N GLY A 325 31.78 -10.24 6.99
CA GLY A 325 32.47 -10.72 8.18
C GLY A 325 31.66 -10.59 9.48
N VAL A 326 30.68 -9.67 9.55
CA VAL A 326 29.81 -9.56 10.74
C VAL A 326 28.83 -10.73 10.84
N LEU A 327 28.37 -11.23 9.68
CA LEU A 327 27.49 -12.41 9.62
C LEU A 327 28.23 -13.67 10.06
N ASP A 328 29.48 -13.83 9.63
CA ASP A 328 30.29 -14.98 10.04
C ASP A 328 30.50 -14.97 11.56
N VAL A 329 30.78 -13.80 12.16
CA VAL A 329 30.88 -13.65 13.63
C VAL A 329 29.56 -14.01 14.32
N VAL A 330 28.41 -13.61 13.79
CA VAL A 330 27.09 -14.00 14.32
C VAL A 330 26.91 -15.51 14.25
N VAL A 331 27.14 -16.12 13.08
CA VAL A 331 26.99 -17.57 12.89
C VAL A 331 27.92 -18.34 13.82
N ASP A 332 29.19 -17.93 13.95
CA ASP A 332 30.16 -18.58 14.82
C ASP A 332 29.79 -18.42 16.30
N ALA A 333 29.26 -17.27 16.71
CA ALA A 333 28.79 -17.05 18.08
C ALA A 333 27.60 -17.95 18.43
N VAL A 334 26.62 -18.08 17.52
CA VAL A 334 25.45 -18.97 17.69
C VAL A 334 25.88 -20.44 17.71
N LYS A 335 26.83 -20.85 16.86
CA LYS A 335 27.41 -22.20 16.89
C LYS A 335 28.15 -22.51 18.18
N ALA A 336 28.87 -21.53 18.74
CA ALA A 336 29.61 -21.69 19.98
C ALA A 336 28.73 -21.73 21.24
N SER A 337 27.46 -21.32 21.11
CA SER A 337 26.51 -21.17 22.23
C SER A 337 25.22 -21.95 21.95
N PRO A 338 25.24 -23.29 21.99
CA PRO A 338 24.03 -24.09 21.74
C PRO A 338 22.99 -23.85 22.84
N GLY A 339 21.72 -23.75 22.45
CA GLY A 339 20.60 -23.53 23.37
C GLY A 339 19.26 -23.49 22.65
N ALA A 340 18.18 -23.66 23.41
CA ALA A 340 16.79 -23.58 22.93
C ALA A 340 16.45 -24.43 21.68
N GLY A 341 17.15 -25.55 21.48
CA GLY A 341 16.93 -26.44 20.33
C GLY A 341 17.45 -25.91 18.99
N VAL A 342 18.18 -24.79 18.97
CA VAL A 342 18.72 -24.17 17.75
C VAL A 342 19.82 -25.03 17.14
N LEU A 343 19.70 -25.31 15.84
CA LEU A 343 20.61 -26.13 15.03
C LEU A 343 21.52 -25.23 14.17
N ALA A 344 22.47 -24.58 14.83
CA ALA A 344 23.33 -23.56 14.23
C ALA A 344 24.20 -24.06 13.06
N GLU A 345 24.53 -25.35 13.04
CA GLU A 345 25.26 -26.01 11.95
C GLU A 345 24.44 -26.14 10.66
N ARG A 346 23.11 -26.03 10.75
CA ARG A 346 22.17 -26.11 9.63
C ARG A 346 21.71 -24.75 9.12
N VAL A 347 22.38 -23.67 9.53
CA VAL A 347 22.04 -22.30 9.11
C VAL A 347 22.03 -22.18 7.58
N VAL A 348 21.00 -21.53 7.06
CA VAL A 348 20.91 -21.15 5.65
C VAL A 348 21.12 -19.66 5.52
N ARG A 349 21.83 -19.27 4.46
CA ARG A 349 22.07 -17.88 4.11
C ARG A 349 21.55 -17.58 2.72
N GLU A 350 20.76 -16.52 2.57
CA GLU A 350 20.20 -16.09 1.29
C GLU A 350 20.34 -14.57 1.10
N GLY A 351 20.46 -14.14 -0.16
CA GLY A 351 20.35 -12.71 -0.49
C GLY A 351 18.91 -12.24 -0.41
N ILE A 352 18.69 -11.03 0.10
CA ILE A 352 17.36 -10.39 0.16
C ILE A 352 17.48 -8.93 -0.26
N TRP A 353 16.44 -8.38 -0.89
CA TRP A 353 16.35 -6.97 -1.25
C TRP A 353 15.28 -6.30 -0.39
N THR A 354 15.70 -5.68 0.71
CA THR A 354 14.73 -5.23 1.73
C THR A 354 14.02 -3.97 1.25
N TYR A 355 12.68 -4.03 1.15
CA TYR A 355 11.81 -2.98 0.59
C TYR A 355 12.28 -2.49 -0.78
N GLU A 356 12.81 -3.40 -1.62
CA GLU A 356 13.29 -3.16 -3.00
C GLU A 356 14.45 -2.16 -3.14
N ARG A 357 14.95 -1.60 -2.04
CA ARG A 357 15.93 -0.50 -2.04
C ARG A 357 17.35 -0.94 -1.73
N VAL A 358 17.49 -1.72 -0.66
CA VAL A 358 18.81 -1.94 -0.03
C VAL A 358 19.21 -3.41 -0.05
N PRO A 359 20.47 -3.71 -0.39
CA PRO A 359 20.98 -5.06 -0.37
C PRO A 359 20.98 -5.60 1.07
N GLY A 360 20.55 -6.84 1.22
CA GLY A 360 20.52 -7.52 2.50
C GLY A 360 20.92 -8.99 2.42
N GLN A 361 20.98 -9.62 3.58
CA GLN A 361 21.25 -11.03 3.76
C GLN A 361 20.33 -11.58 4.84
N ARG A 362 19.67 -12.71 4.55
CA ARG A 362 18.85 -13.45 5.50
C ARG A 362 19.62 -14.65 6.02
N LEU A 363 19.65 -14.82 7.34
CA LEU A 363 20.08 -16.04 8.01
C LEU A 363 18.85 -16.75 8.59
N VAL A 364 18.72 -18.04 8.32
CA VAL A 364 17.67 -18.89 8.89
C VAL A 364 18.31 -19.99 9.70
N PHE A 365 18.05 -19.98 11.01
CA PHE A 365 18.47 -21.00 11.96
C PHE A 365 17.30 -21.96 12.25
N PRO A 366 17.37 -23.23 11.84
CA PRO A 366 16.38 -24.22 12.25
C PRO A 366 16.43 -24.44 13.77
N PHE A 367 15.29 -24.78 14.38
CA PHE A 367 15.24 -25.29 15.75
C PHE A 367 14.36 -26.54 15.84
N GLU A 368 14.70 -27.43 16.75
CA GLU A 368 13.96 -28.67 17.02
C GLU A 368 13.74 -28.82 18.53
N VAL A 369 12.50 -29.12 18.93
CA VAL A 369 12.14 -29.45 20.32
C VAL A 369 11.39 -30.78 20.31
N PRO A 370 11.75 -31.75 21.17
CA PRO A 370 11.09 -33.06 21.20
C PRO A 370 9.57 -32.96 21.30
N GLY A 371 8.87 -33.64 20.39
CA GLY A 371 7.41 -33.69 20.37
C GLY A 371 6.72 -32.48 19.72
N LEU A 372 7.48 -31.58 19.07
CA LEU A 372 6.94 -30.48 18.28
C LEU A 372 7.49 -30.54 16.84
N PRO A 373 6.74 -30.05 15.83
CA PRO A 373 7.29 -29.85 14.50
C PRO A 373 8.51 -28.92 14.52
N PRO A 374 9.48 -29.09 13.61
CA PRO A 374 10.62 -28.19 13.51
C PRO A 374 10.16 -26.78 13.17
N GLY A 375 10.96 -25.78 13.52
CA GLY A 375 10.70 -24.39 13.16
C GLY A 375 11.98 -23.67 12.75
N ILE A 376 11.85 -22.37 12.52
CA ILE A 376 12.96 -21.49 12.13
C ILE A 376 12.98 -20.21 12.96
N VAL A 377 14.19 -19.68 13.15
CA VAL A 377 14.46 -18.31 13.58
C VAL A 377 15.12 -17.59 12.41
N GLN A 378 14.52 -16.47 11.99
CA GLN A 378 14.98 -15.66 10.87
C GLN A 378 15.66 -14.38 11.37
N LEU A 379 16.86 -14.11 10.86
CA LEU A 379 17.59 -12.85 11.07
C LEU A 379 17.86 -12.19 9.72
N ASP A 380 17.41 -10.95 9.55
CA ASP A 380 17.62 -10.17 8.34
C ASP A 380 18.65 -9.07 8.59
N PHE A 381 19.63 -8.95 7.70
CA PHE A 381 20.72 -7.99 7.81
C PHE A 381 20.70 -7.07 6.59
N VAL A 382 20.47 -5.78 6.83
CA VAL A 382 20.47 -4.74 5.80
C VAL A 382 21.78 -3.97 5.83
N PHE A 383 22.34 -3.69 4.65
CA PHE A 383 23.60 -2.95 4.49
C PHE A 383 23.38 -1.61 3.82
N GLY A 384 24.11 -0.58 4.27
CA GLY A 384 24.09 0.73 3.63
C GLY A 384 22.88 1.60 3.95
N GLU A 385 21.98 1.13 4.82
CA GLU A 385 20.85 1.93 5.32
C GLU A 385 21.35 3.14 6.10
N ARG A 386 20.81 4.33 5.79
CA ARG A 386 21.17 5.57 6.49
C ARG A 386 20.31 5.71 7.75
N LEU A 387 20.93 6.10 8.84
CA LEU A 387 20.23 6.44 10.09
C LEU A 387 20.12 7.98 10.19
N GLN A 388 18.94 8.52 9.86
CA GLN A 388 18.65 9.96 9.98
C GLN A 388 18.63 10.41 11.44
N VAL A 389 18.21 9.51 12.33
CA VAL A 389 18.28 9.68 13.78
C VAL A 389 19.29 8.68 14.35
N PRO A 390 20.22 9.10 15.23
CA PRO A 390 21.15 8.17 15.88
C PRO A 390 20.42 7.04 16.61
N PRO A 391 20.95 5.80 16.59
CA PRO A 391 20.35 4.69 17.33
C PRO A 391 20.52 4.90 18.85
N ALA A 392 19.64 4.30 19.63
CA ALA A 392 19.66 4.36 21.09
C ALA A 392 19.68 2.95 21.69
N GLU A 393 20.21 2.80 22.90
CA GLU A 393 20.15 1.52 23.61
C GLU A 393 18.69 1.17 23.95
N LEU A 394 18.32 -0.08 23.71
CA LEU A 394 17.01 -0.63 24.03
C LEU A 394 17.19 -2.01 24.67
N GLU A 395 16.53 -2.22 25.81
CA GLU A 395 16.38 -3.54 26.40
C GLU A 395 15.27 -4.28 25.64
N LEU A 396 15.66 -5.27 24.82
CA LEU A 396 14.74 -6.02 23.96
C LEU A 396 14.01 -7.11 24.72
N ARG A 397 14.73 -7.70 25.68
CA ARG A 397 14.30 -8.75 26.62
C ARG A 397 15.06 -8.54 27.92
N PRO A 398 14.57 -9.06 29.06
CA PRO A 398 15.29 -8.95 30.34
C PRO A 398 16.77 -9.35 30.20
N GLY A 399 17.67 -8.38 30.42
CA GLY A 399 19.12 -8.57 30.34
C GLY A 399 19.73 -8.59 28.93
N THR A 400 18.94 -8.35 27.87
CA THR A 400 19.43 -8.28 26.48
C THR A 400 19.27 -6.85 25.96
N VAL A 401 20.37 -6.09 25.97
CA VAL A 401 20.43 -4.69 25.54
C VAL A 401 21.23 -4.57 24.26
N MET A 402 20.70 -3.85 23.27
CA MET A 402 21.39 -3.55 22.01
C MET A 402 21.10 -2.12 21.54
N LEU A 403 21.93 -1.61 20.62
CA LEU A 403 21.57 -0.42 19.86
C LEU A 403 20.35 -0.73 18.98
N ALA A 404 19.34 0.11 19.03
CA ALA A 404 18.10 -0.01 18.28
C ALA A 404 17.78 1.29 17.51
N ALA A 405 17.07 1.15 16.40
CA ALA A 405 16.42 2.28 15.75
C ALA A 405 15.42 2.92 16.72
N THR A 406 15.34 4.24 16.74
CA THR A 406 14.38 4.95 17.59
C THR A 406 12.95 4.72 17.09
N ARG A 407 11.95 4.95 17.95
CA ARG A 407 10.53 4.93 17.55
C ARG A 407 10.26 5.91 16.43
N GLU A 408 10.82 7.11 16.53
CA GLU A 408 10.67 8.18 15.54
C GLU A 408 11.20 7.75 14.15
N LEU A 409 12.42 7.20 14.08
CA LEU A 409 12.99 6.72 12.82
C LEU A 409 12.25 5.50 12.28
N SER A 410 11.81 4.61 13.19
CA SER A 410 11.00 3.45 12.81
C SER A 410 9.68 3.89 12.17
N LEU A 411 9.02 4.91 12.71
CA LEU A 411 7.80 5.48 12.14
C LEU A 411 8.08 6.09 10.76
N ALA A 412 9.12 6.94 10.66
CA ALA A 412 9.49 7.58 9.40
C ALA A 412 9.73 6.55 8.27
N TRP A 413 10.38 5.43 8.58
CA TRP A 413 10.57 4.35 7.61
C TRP A 413 9.28 3.60 7.26
N LYS A 414 8.37 3.36 8.22
CA LYS A 414 7.08 2.75 7.91
C LYS A 414 6.28 3.62 6.95
N LEU A 415 6.30 4.95 7.13
CA LEU A 415 5.68 5.91 6.20
C LEU A 415 6.34 5.86 4.82
N LEU A 416 7.68 5.80 4.76
CA LEU A 416 8.41 5.63 3.49
C LEU A 416 7.98 4.37 2.75
N TRP A 417 7.93 3.21 3.43
CA TRP A 417 7.60 1.94 2.79
C TRP A 417 6.16 1.94 2.29
N LEU A 418 5.22 2.42 3.10
CA LEU A 418 3.81 2.48 2.71
C LEU A 418 3.56 3.47 1.57
N GLU A 419 4.30 4.56 1.50
CA GLU A 419 4.16 5.58 0.45
C GLU A 419 4.78 5.15 -0.88
N THR A 420 5.92 4.42 -0.85
CA THR A 420 6.76 4.29 -2.05
C THR A 420 7.08 2.85 -2.47
N ASP A 421 6.78 1.83 -1.66
CA ASP A 421 6.96 0.44 -2.11
C ASP A 421 5.90 0.04 -3.14
N MET A 422 6.27 -0.82 -4.09
CA MET A 422 5.32 -1.43 -5.02
C MET A 422 4.30 -2.35 -4.33
N TYR A 423 4.61 -2.85 -3.13
CA TYR A 423 3.78 -3.79 -2.37
C TYR A 423 3.62 -3.38 -0.90
N PRO A 424 2.90 -2.28 -0.58
CA PRO A 424 2.69 -1.84 0.80
C PRO A 424 2.02 -2.93 1.66
N GLN A 425 2.61 -3.26 2.80
CA GLN A 425 2.18 -4.40 3.63
C GLN A 425 1.30 -3.96 4.81
N GLY A 426 0.24 -4.71 5.13
CA GLY A 426 -0.65 -4.41 6.26
C GLY A 426 0.07 -4.36 7.62
N LYS A 427 1.12 -5.19 7.81
CA LYS A 427 1.96 -5.16 9.02
C LYS A 427 2.65 -3.82 9.23
N ASP A 428 3.00 -3.12 8.14
CA ASP A 428 3.69 -1.84 8.22
C ASP A 428 2.71 -0.73 8.58
N LEU A 429 1.47 -0.77 8.08
CA LEU A 429 0.40 0.12 8.49
C LEU A 429 0.06 -0.05 9.98
N TYR A 430 -0.07 -1.30 10.43
CA TYR A 430 -0.32 -1.61 11.84
C TYR A 430 0.79 -1.07 12.75
N ASP A 431 2.06 -1.38 12.43
CA ASP A 431 3.21 -0.91 13.20
C ASP A 431 3.30 0.64 13.18
N ALA A 432 3.00 1.29 12.04
CA ALA A 432 3.00 2.75 11.91
C ALA A 432 1.96 3.41 12.84
N VAL A 433 0.76 2.84 12.95
CA VAL A 433 -0.29 3.37 13.83
C VAL A 433 0.15 3.33 15.29
N LEU A 434 0.67 2.18 15.76
CA LEU A 434 1.15 2.06 17.14
C LEU A 434 2.29 3.03 17.46
N LEU A 435 3.20 3.23 16.50
CA LEU A 435 4.29 4.19 16.64
C LEU A 435 3.78 5.64 16.68
N ALA A 436 2.90 6.02 15.76
CA ALA A 436 2.39 7.39 15.64
C ALA A 436 1.54 7.79 16.85
N GLU A 437 0.73 6.88 17.38
CA GLU A 437 -0.09 7.16 18.58
C GLU A 437 0.75 7.34 19.85
N ALA A 438 1.97 6.79 19.88
CA ALA A 438 2.83 6.80 21.06
C ALA A 438 4.05 7.73 20.94
N THR A 439 4.37 8.22 19.75
CA THR A 439 5.60 8.98 19.46
C THR A 439 5.30 10.11 18.49
N PRO A 440 5.41 11.39 18.92
CA PRO A 440 5.32 12.50 17.98
C PRO A 440 6.50 12.45 17.01
N ILE A 441 6.24 12.84 15.76
CA ILE A 441 7.24 12.85 14.69
C ILE A 441 7.22 14.18 13.94
N SER A 442 8.40 14.74 13.68
CA SER A 442 8.50 15.94 12.86
C SER A 442 8.23 15.64 11.38
N ARG A 443 7.41 16.49 10.75
CA ARG A 443 7.21 16.46 9.30
C ARG A 443 8.53 16.58 8.52
N ASP A 444 9.48 17.35 9.04
CA ASP A 444 10.78 17.53 8.38
C ASP A 444 11.57 16.22 8.31
N LEU A 445 11.51 15.39 9.35
CA LEU A 445 12.15 14.07 9.34
C LEU A 445 11.47 13.15 8.31
N VAL A 446 10.14 13.14 8.27
CA VAL A 446 9.39 12.34 7.27
C VAL A 446 9.79 12.76 5.85
N VAL A 447 9.82 14.06 5.58
CA VAL A 447 10.27 14.60 4.29
C VAL A 447 11.73 14.24 4.01
N GLU A 448 12.64 14.31 4.99
CA GLU A 448 14.05 13.92 4.81
C GLU A 448 14.16 12.45 4.41
N VAL A 449 13.37 11.56 5.01
CA VAL A 449 13.38 10.13 4.73
C VAL A 449 12.73 9.80 3.37
N LEU A 450 11.67 10.51 2.96
CA LEU A 450 10.98 10.32 1.68
C LEU A 450 11.75 10.88 0.47
N ARG A 451 12.50 11.97 0.65
CA ARG A 451 13.15 12.73 -0.42
C ARG A 451 14.05 11.92 -1.36
N PRO A 452 14.84 10.92 -0.91
CA PRO A 452 15.64 10.10 -1.82
C PRO A 452 14.81 9.37 -2.89
N GLU A 453 13.57 8.97 -2.55
CA GLU A 453 12.69 8.22 -3.46
C GLU A 453 11.75 9.14 -4.25
N LEU A 454 11.18 10.15 -3.59
CA LEU A 454 10.14 11.02 -4.18
C LEU A 454 10.67 12.34 -4.74
N GLY A 455 11.94 12.66 -4.53
CA GLY A 455 12.51 13.94 -4.95
C GLY A 455 11.76 15.12 -4.34
N ARG A 456 11.18 15.99 -5.19
CA ARG A 456 10.40 17.18 -4.77
C ARG A 456 8.94 16.87 -4.36
N GLU A 457 8.46 15.66 -4.64
CA GLU A 457 7.10 15.26 -4.28
C GLU A 457 7.00 14.94 -2.77
N ALA A 458 8.13 14.64 -2.12
CA ALA A 458 8.21 14.45 -0.68
C ALA A 458 7.69 15.67 0.09
N GLU A 459 7.94 16.89 -0.41
CA GLU A 459 7.44 18.14 0.19
C GLU A 459 5.93 18.27 0.17
N SER A 460 5.20 17.45 -0.59
CA SER A 460 3.74 17.43 -0.62
C SER A 460 3.12 16.44 0.38
N PHE A 461 3.92 15.62 1.06
CA PHE A 461 3.42 14.64 2.04
C PHE A 461 2.70 15.34 3.20
N THR A 462 1.48 14.89 3.49
CA THR A 462 0.65 15.32 4.63
C THR A 462 0.11 14.12 5.38
N ALA A 463 -0.57 14.37 6.51
CA ALA A 463 -1.22 13.31 7.27
C ALA A 463 -2.29 12.58 6.44
N GLU A 464 -2.94 13.28 5.51
CA GLU A 464 -3.98 12.75 4.62
C GLU A 464 -3.42 11.85 3.52
N SER A 465 -2.12 11.93 3.20
CA SER A 465 -1.49 11.07 2.19
C SER A 465 -1.72 9.57 2.48
N VAL A 466 -1.77 9.19 3.76
CA VAL A 466 -1.88 7.79 4.20
C VAL A 466 -3.23 7.13 3.91
N LEU A 467 -4.28 7.94 3.76
CA LEU A 467 -5.66 7.47 3.46
C LEU A 467 -5.78 6.82 2.07
N ALA A 468 -4.73 6.99 1.28
CA ALA A 468 -4.73 6.79 -0.15
C ALA A 468 -3.89 5.57 -0.57
N TRP A 469 -3.25 4.91 0.41
CA TRP A 469 -2.45 3.73 0.17
C TRP A 469 -3.32 2.51 -0.11
N ASP A 470 -2.94 1.75 -1.14
CA ASP A 470 -3.50 0.42 -1.40
C ASP A 470 -2.64 -0.60 -0.64
N VAL A 471 -2.98 -0.80 0.64
CA VAL A 471 -2.25 -1.67 1.55
C VAL A 471 -2.81 -3.09 1.47
N ASP A 472 -1.94 -4.09 1.39
CA ASP A 472 -2.31 -5.51 1.45
C ASP A 472 -2.73 -5.91 2.87
N TRP A 473 -3.92 -5.46 3.25
CA TRP A 473 -4.55 -5.72 4.54
C TRP A 473 -5.05 -7.16 4.70
N PRO A 474 -5.69 -7.80 3.68
CA PRO A 474 -6.17 -9.17 3.82
C PRO A 474 -5.06 -10.15 4.23
N ASN A 475 -3.91 -10.09 3.55
CA ASN A 475 -2.76 -10.96 3.85
C ASN A 475 -2.23 -10.73 5.28
N PHE A 476 -2.29 -9.50 5.80
CA PHE A 476 -1.92 -9.22 7.18
C PHE A 476 -2.91 -9.81 8.19
N VAL A 477 -4.21 -9.68 7.96
CA VAL A 477 -5.24 -10.24 8.87
C VAL A 477 -5.26 -11.76 8.84
N ASP A 478 -4.94 -12.39 7.70
CA ASP A 478 -4.78 -13.84 7.60
C ASP A 478 -3.66 -14.36 8.51
N GLU A 479 -2.55 -13.62 8.67
CA GLU A 479 -1.49 -13.98 9.63
C GLU A 479 -1.79 -13.57 11.08
N TYR A 480 -2.56 -12.50 11.28
CA TYR A 480 -2.84 -11.93 12.60
C TYR A 480 -4.34 -11.69 12.83
N PRO A 481 -5.16 -12.76 12.92
CA PRO A 481 -6.62 -12.65 12.97
C PRO A 481 -7.16 -11.99 14.26
N SER A 482 -6.32 -11.83 15.29
CA SER A 482 -6.67 -11.07 16.49
C SER A 482 -6.72 -9.56 16.27
N VAL A 483 -6.13 -9.07 15.18
CA VAL A 483 -6.19 -7.65 14.82
C VAL A 483 -7.57 -7.36 14.23
N THR A 484 -8.32 -6.50 14.91
CA THR A 484 -9.66 -6.07 14.47
C THR A 484 -9.62 -4.79 13.65
N GLY A 485 -10.65 -4.56 12.83
CA GLY A 485 -10.77 -3.38 11.97
C GLY A 485 -10.29 -3.66 10.54
N ASP A 486 -10.79 -2.86 9.60
CA ASP A 486 -10.38 -2.92 8.20
C ASP A 486 -9.24 -1.95 7.89
N VAL A 487 -8.71 -2.00 6.67
CA VAL A 487 -7.60 -1.13 6.25
C VAL A 487 -7.92 0.36 6.44
N ALA A 488 -9.15 0.76 6.17
CA ALA A 488 -9.60 2.15 6.29
C ALA A 488 -9.52 2.59 7.75
N HIS A 489 -10.04 1.80 8.69
CA HIS A 489 -9.94 2.07 10.13
C HIS A 489 -8.50 2.36 10.58
N TRP A 490 -7.53 1.57 10.11
CA TRP A 490 -6.11 1.75 10.49
C TRP A 490 -5.47 2.95 9.78
N GLN A 491 -5.80 3.20 8.51
CA GLN A 491 -5.37 4.43 7.82
C GLN A 491 -5.89 5.69 8.50
N HIS A 492 -7.13 5.66 8.99
CA HIS A 492 -7.75 6.79 9.68
C HIS A 492 -7.03 7.11 11.00
N ARG A 493 -6.72 6.08 11.79
CA ARG A 493 -5.95 6.23 13.03
C ARG A 493 -4.57 6.82 12.77
N LEU A 494 -3.89 6.34 11.72
CA LEU A 494 -2.59 6.87 11.34
C LEU A 494 -2.67 8.36 10.95
N ALA A 495 -3.63 8.72 10.10
CA ALA A 495 -3.81 10.09 9.65
C ALA A 495 -4.07 11.05 10.83
N LEU A 496 -4.91 10.66 11.79
CA LEU A 496 -5.19 11.47 12.99
C LEU A 496 -3.94 11.66 13.86
N ALA A 497 -3.17 10.59 14.10
CA ALA A 497 -1.96 10.65 14.91
C ALA A 497 -0.86 11.50 14.25
N LEU A 498 -0.69 11.39 12.92
CA LEU A 498 0.26 12.20 12.16
C LEU A 498 -0.13 13.68 12.13
N ARG A 499 -1.42 13.98 11.95
CA ARG A 499 -1.90 15.36 11.95
C ARG A 499 -1.56 16.07 13.26
N SER A 500 -1.81 15.41 14.39
CA SER A 500 -1.45 15.94 15.71
C SER A 500 0.06 16.13 15.90
N SER A 501 0.91 15.46 15.11
CA SER A 501 2.37 15.59 15.18
C SER A 501 2.92 16.66 14.23
N PHE A 502 2.19 16.98 13.17
CA PHE A 502 2.59 17.95 12.14
C PHE A 502 2.13 19.38 12.45
N GLU A 503 1.10 19.54 13.29
CA GLU A 503 0.65 20.80 13.90
C GLU A 503 1.58 21.21 15.06
#